data_AF-A0A379WG54-F1
#
_entry.id   AF-A0A379WG54-F1
#
_cell.length_a   1.000
_cell.length_b   1.000
_cell.length_c   1.000
_cell.angle_alpha   90.00
_cell.angle_beta   90.00
_cell.angle_gamma   90.00
#
_symmetry.space_group_name_H-M   'P 1'
#
loop_
_entity.id
_entity.type
_entity.pdbx_description
1 polymer ?
#
loop_
_entity_poly.entity_id
_entity_poly.type
_entity_poly.pdbx_seq_one_letter_code
_entity_poly.pdbx_strand_id
1 'polypeptide(L)'
;MVNIIGVGSCPSRGMDKGGVNDLESVVKCVQRAIDQAELMADCQISSVYLALSGKHISCQNEIGMVPISEEEVTQEDVENVVHTAKSVRVRDEHRVLHVIPQEYAIDYQEGIKNPVGLSGVRMQAKVHLITCHNDMAKNIVKAVERCGLKVDQLIFAGLAASYSVLTEDERELGVCVVDIGGGTMDIAVYTGGALRHTKVIPYAGNVVTSDIAYAFGTPPSDAEAIKVRHGCALGSIVGKDESVEVPSVGGRPPRSLQRQTLAEVIEPRYTELLNLVNEEILQLQEQLRQQGVKHHLAAGIVLTGGAAQIEGLAACAQRVFHTQVRIGAPLNITGLTDYAQEPYYSTAVGLLHYGKESHLNGEAEVEKRVTASVGSWIKRLNSWLRKEF
;
A
#
# COMPACT_ATOMS: atom_id res chain seq x y z
N MET A 1 15.73 8.16 -6.58
CA MET A 1 15.87 6.70 -6.44
C MET A 1 16.21 6.33 -5.00
N VAL A 2 15.97 5.07 -4.63
CA VAL A 2 16.37 4.44 -3.37
C VAL A 2 17.45 3.41 -3.70
N ASN A 3 18.50 3.32 -2.87
CA ASN A 3 19.56 2.31 -3.04
C ASN A 3 19.35 1.17 -2.03
N ILE A 4 19.12 -0.04 -2.52
CA ILE A 4 18.88 -1.22 -1.69
C ILE A 4 20.22 -1.88 -1.38
N ILE A 5 20.57 -1.92 -0.09
CA ILE A 5 21.85 -2.45 0.41
C ILE A 5 21.72 -3.80 1.13
N GLY A 6 20.52 -4.17 1.57
CA GLY A 6 20.26 -5.47 2.20
C GLY A 6 18.79 -5.86 2.12
N VAL A 7 18.54 -7.15 2.05
CA VAL A 7 17.20 -7.74 1.98
C VAL A 7 17.14 -8.94 2.91
N GLY A 8 16.05 -9.06 3.67
CA GLY A 8 15.78 -10.21 4.50
C GLY A 8 14.33 -10.65 4.38
N SER A 9 14.10 -11.96 4.45
CA SER A 9 12.75 -12.53 4.33
C SER A 9 12.59 -13.79 5.17
N CYS A 10 11.39 -13.98 5.69
CA CYS A 10 11.03 -15.20 6.40
C CYS A 10 9.58 -15.57 6.07
N PRO A 11 9.28 -16.85 5.77
CA PRO A 11 7.90 -17.32 5.70
C PRO A 11 7.15 -16.97 6.98
N SER A 12 6.02 -16.28 6.84
CA SER A 12 5.25 -15.78 7.97
C SER A 12 4.53 -16.92 8.72
N ARG A 13 4.53 -16.84 10.05
CA ARG A 13 3.79 -17.74 10.95
C ARG A 13 3.14 -16.90 12.03
N GLY A 14 1.96 -17.33 12.48
CA GLY A 14 1.21 -16.61 13.51
C GLY A 14 0.44 -15.39 13.00
N MET A 15 0.30 -15.22 11.68
CA MET A 15 -0.52 -14.19 11.05
C MET A 15 -1.75 -14.81 10.37
N ASP A 16 -2.88 -14.13 10.43
CA ASP A 16 -4.10 -14.47 9.67
C ASP A 16 -4.80 -13.21 9.17
N LYS A 17 -4.96 -13.11 7.84
CA LYS A 17 -5.68 -11.99 7.18
C LYS A 17 -5.29 -10.60 7.68
N GLY A 18 -3.99 -10.39 7.90
CA GLY A 18 -3.42 -9.13 8.40
C GLY A 18 -3.43 -8.97 9.92
N GLY A 19 -3.93 -9.96 10.67
CA GLY A 19 -3.94 -9.97 12.13
C GLY A 19 -2.90 -10.89 12.77
N VAL A 20 -2.41 -10.53 13.96
CA VAL A 20 -1.51 -11.36 14.76
C VAL A 20 -2.33 -12.34 15.60
N ASN A 21 -2.20 -13.64 15.31
CA ASN A 21 -2.80 -14.73 16.07
C ASN A 21 -1.80 -15.39 17.05
N ASP A 22 -0.51 -15.44 16.70
CA ASP A 22 0.56 -15.94 17.56
C ASP A 22 1.75 -14.95 17.52
N LEU A 23 1.83 -14.11 18.54
CA LEU A 23 2.84 -13.06 18.66
C LEU A 23 4.27 -13.62 18.70
N GLU A 24 4.49 -14.75 19.38
CA GLU A 24 5.84 -15.31 19.53
C GLU A 24 6.37 -15.86 18.20
N SER A 25 5.49 -16.46 17.39
CA SER A 25 5.84 -16.88 16.04
C SER A 25 6.17 -15.69 15.14
N VAL A 26 5.39 -14.60 15.23
CA VAL A 26 5.65 -13.38 14.46
C VAL A 26 6.98 -12.75 14.84
N VAL A 27 7.27 -12.61 16.14
CA VAL A 27 8.57 -12.08 16.63
C VAL A 27 9.73 -12.87 16.06
N LYS A 28 9.67 -14.21 16.07
CA LYS A 28 10.73 -15.06 15.49
C LYS A 28 10.89 -14.86 13.98
N CYS A 29 9.80 -14.71 13.24
CA CYS A 29 9.84 -14.45 11.81
C CYS A 29 10.44 -13.07 11.49
N VAL A 30 10.05 -12.04 12.26
CA VAL A 30 10.56 -10.67 12.11
C VAL A 30 12.05 -10.62 12.43
N GLN A 31 12.49 -11.19 13.56
CA GLN A 31 13.91 -11.23 13.95
C GLN A 31 14.76 -11.88 12.84
N ARG A 32 14.33 -13.01 12.28
CA ARG A 32 15.05 -13.67 11.18
C ARG A 32 15.19 -12.81 9.94
N ALA A 33 14.15 -12.06 9.59
CA ALA A 33 14.20 -11.16 8.45
C ALA A 33 15.13 -9.97 8.72
N ILE A 34 15.14 -9.44 9.95
CA ILE A 34 16.08 -8.39 10.38
C ILE A 34 17.52 -8.90 10.29
N ASP A 35 17.82 -10.05 10.90
CA ASP A 35 19.18 -10.61 10.93
C ASP A 35 19.74 -10.81 9.50
N GLN A 36 18.91 -11.26 8.56
CA GLN A 36 19.31 -11.41 7.15
C GLN A 36 19.58 -10.06 6.49
N ALA A 37 18.72 -9.06 6.72
CA ALA A 37 18.87 -7.74 6.14
C ALA A 37 20.12 -7.02 6.68
N GLU A 38 20.35 -7.08 7.99
CA GLU A 38 21.53 -6.51 8.66
C GLU A 38 22.82 -7.16 8.18
N LEU A 39 22.85 -8.50 8.08
CA LEU A 39 24.01 -9.23 7.59
C LEU A 39 24.35 -8.85 6.14
N MET A 40 23.33 -8.70 5.29
CA MET A 40 23.51 -8.34 3.89
C MET A 40 23.94 -6.88 3.71
N ALA A 41 23.41 -5.98 4.55
CA ALA A 41 23.70 -4.55 4.51
C ALA A 41 24.99 -4.16 5.24
N ASP A 42 25.57 -5.07 6.05
CA ASP A 42 26.68 -4.80 6.96
C ASP A 42 26.41 -3.58 7.88
N CYS A 43 25.18 -3.52 8.41
CA CYS A 43 24.76 -2.44 9.30
C CYS A 43 23.74 -2.92 10.33
N GLN A 44 23.57 -2.13 11.39
CA GLN A 44 22.52 -2.35 12.38
C GLN A 44 21.32 -1.47 12.08
N ILE A 45 20.12 -2.07 12.08
CA ILE A 45 18.85 -1.36 11.89
C ILE A 45 18.39 -0.87 13.26
N SER A 46 18.06 0.42 13.38
CA SER A 46 17.55 1.00 14.64
C SER A 46 16.05 1.23 14.64
N SER A 47 15.48 1.49 13.46
CA SER A 47 14.07 1.81 13.31
C SER A 47 13.52 1.39 11.95
N VAL A 48 12.20 1.27 11.87
CA VAL A 48 11.51 0.82 10.66
C VAL A 48 10.25 1.61 10.38
N TYR A 49 9.96 1.74 9.09
CA TYR A 49 8.61 2.00 8.57
C TYR A 49 7.89 0.66 8.44
N LEU A 50 6.66 0.56 8.97
CA LEU A 50 5.94 -0.70 9.08
C LEU A 50 4.61 -0.64 8.34
N ALA A 51 4.40 -1.54 7.38
CA ALA A 51 3.12 -1.67 6.69
C ALA A 51 2.11 -2.47 7.51
N LEU A 52 0.83 -2.09 7.39
CA LEU A 52 -0.34 -2.78 7.94
C LEU A 52 -1.36 -3.05 6.83
N SER A 53 -1.97 -4.22 6.90
CA SER A 53 -3.14 -4.61 6.08
C SER A 53 -4.09 -5.41 6.97
N GLY A 54 -5.34 -5.53 6.53
CA GLY A 54 -6.36 -6.41 7.11
C GLY A 54 -7.72 -5.76 7.22
N LYS A 55 -8.73 -6.55 7.60
CA LYS A 55 -10.15 -6.14 7.70
C LYS A 55 -10.44 -4.94 8.64
N HIS A 56 -9.45 -4.55 9.42
CA HIS A 56 -9.52 -3.51 10.44
C HIS A 56 -9.00 -2.15 9.94
N ILE A 57 -8.58 -2.08 8.67
CA ILE A 57 -8.31 -0.83 7.97
C ILE A 57 -9.65 -0.28 7.45
N SER A 58 -9.84 1.02 7.58
CA SER A 58 -11.03 1.72 7.06
C SER A 58 -10.62 3.06 6.47
N CYS A 59 -11.30 3.49 5.42
CA CYS A 59 -11.07 4.79 4.81
C CYS A 59 -12.35 5.61 4.73
N GLN A 60 -12.18 6.93 4.65
CA GLN A 60 -13.27 7.87 4.41
C GLN A 60 -12.71 9.16 3.80
N ASN A 61 -13.54 9.86 3.02
CA ASN A 61 -13.19 11.17 2.48
C ASN A 61 -13.85 12.25 3.34
N GLU A 62 -13.09 13.26 3.75
CA GLU A 62 -13.57 14.36 4.58
C GLU A 62 -13.25 15.71 3.95
N ILE A 63 -14.01 16.74 4.34
CA ILE A 63 -13.81 18.10 3.86
C ILE A 63 -13.55 19.02 5.06
N GLY A 64 -12.39 19.67 5.04
CA GLY A 64 -12.06 20.77 5.94
C GLY A 64 -12.25 22.11 5.25
N MET A 65 -12.54 23.15 6.03
CA MET A 65 -12.71 24.50 5.51
C MET A 65 -12.23 25.53 6.53
N VAL A 66 -11.44 26.49 6.04
CA VAL A 66 -10.88 27.59 6.85
C VAL A 66 -11.01 28.91 6.10
N PRO A 67 -11.19 30.04 6.81
CA PRO A 67 -11.00 31.35 6.20
C PRO A 67 -9.51 31.56 5.86
N ILE A 68 -9.24 32.31 4.80
CA ILE A 68 -7.89 32.76 4.48
C ILE A 68 -7.68 34.08 5.25
N SER A 69 -6.70 34.10 6.15
CA SER A 69 -6.53 35.22 7.08
C SER A 69 -5.81 36.42 6.46
N GLU A 70 -4.99 36.17 5.44
CA GLU A 70 -4.19 37.16 4.70
C GLU A 70 -4.74 37.32 3.26
N GLU A 71 -4.13 38.18 2.43
CA GLU A 71 -4.52 38.32 1.01
C GLU A 71 -4.21 37.07 0.16
N GLU A 72 -3.30 36.20 0.62
CA GLU A 72 -2.86 34.98 -0.07
C GLU A 72 -2.80 33.79 0.89
N VAL A 73 -3.04 32.58 0.36
CA VAL A 73 -2.93 31.33 1.10
C VAL A 73 -1.47 31.05 1.48
N THR A 74 -1.25 30.85 2.77
CA THR A 74 0.05 30.46 3.34
C THR A 74 0.14 28.95 3.54
N GLN A 75 1.34 28.44 3.82
CA GLN A 75 1.53 27.05 4.22
C GLN A 75 0.79 26.71 5.53
N GLU A 76 0.71 27.68 6.44
CA GLU A 76 -0.02 27.51 7.70
C GLU A 76 -1.52 27.34 7.46
N ASP A 77 -2.10 28.07 6.51
CA ASP A 77 -3.50 27.87 6.11
C ASP A 77 -3.74 26.46 5.56
N VAL A 78 -2.79 25.91 4.80
CA VAL A 78 -2.86 24.54 4.26
C VAL A 78 -2.83 23.51 5.39
N GLU A 79 -1.93 23.69 6.37
CA GLU A 79 -1.87 22.82 7.55
C GLU A 79 -3.16 22.90 8.37
N ASN A 80 -3.70 24.11 8.56
CA ASN A 80 -4.93 24.36 9.31
C ASN A 80 -6.16 23.74 8.64
N VAL A 81 -6.30 23.85 7.32
CA VAL A 81 -7.45 23.25 6.60
C VAL A 81 -7.39 21.73 6.63
N VAL A 82 -6.20 21.15 6.50
CA VAL A 82 -6.00 19.70 6.60
C VAL A 82 -6.26 19.21 8.02
N HIS A 83 -5.81 19.95 9.03
CA HIS A 83 -6.11 19.65 10.44
C HIS A 83 -7.61 19.71 10.72
N THR A 84 -8.30 20.70 10.16
CA THR A 84 -9.77 20.83 10.25
C THR A 84 -10.45 19.63 9.59
N ALA A 85 -10.01 19.22 8.40
CA ALA A 85 -10.53 18.05 7.70
C ALA A 85 -10.32 16.74 8.48
N LYS A 86 -9.20 16.63 9.20
CA LYS A 86 -8.89 15.47 10.07
C LYS A 86 -9.69 15.46 11.37
N SER A 87 -10.21 16.61 11.82
CA SER A 87 -10.85 16.76 13.13
C SER A 87 -12.25 16.12 13.24
N VAL A 88 -12.70 15.44 12.18
CA VAL A 88 -13.92 14.64 12.18
C VAL A 88 -13.79 13.50 13.18
N ARG A 89 -14.90 13.13 13.84
CA ARG A 89 -14.92 12.03 14.80
C ARG A 89 -14.56 10.71 14.12
N VAL A 90 -13.31 10.32 14.27
CA VAL A 90 -12.88 8.94 14.14
C VAL A 90 -13.46 8.15 15.32
N ARG A 91 -13.87 6.90 15.10
CA ARG A 91 -14.32 6.02 16.19
C ARG A 91 -13.24 5.93 17.26
N ASP A 92 -13.60 5.93 18.53
CA ASP A 92 -12.64 5.96 19.65
C ASP A 92 -11.67 4.76 19.61
N GLU A 93 -12.08 3.62 19.02
CA GLU A 93 -11.20 2.45 18.88
C GLU A 93 -10.22 2.53 17.70
N HIS A 94 -10.35 3.53 16.82
CA HIS A 94 -9.54 3.69 15.63
C HIS A 94 -8.48 4.79 15.80
N ARG A 95 -7.32 4.57 15.18
CA ARG A 95 -6.30 5.60 14.97
C ARG A 95 -6.21 5.98 13.51
N VAL A 96 -5.90 7.25 13.26
CA VAL A 96 -5.57 7.73 11.92
C VAL A 96 -4.15 7.27 11.57
N LEU A 97 -4.01 6.57 10.45
CA LEU A 97 -2.72 6.22 9.84
C LEU A 97 -2.26 7.31 8.88
N HIS A 98 -3.15 7.75 7.99
CA HIS A 98 -2.85 8.71 6.93
C HIS A 98 -3.93 9.76 6.80
N VAL A 99 -3.50 10.99 6.50
CA VAL A 99 -4.34 12.09 6.05
C VAL A 99 -3.75 12.58 4.75
N ILE A 100 -4.40 12.27 3.63
CA ILE A 100 -3.85 12.52 2.30
C ILE A 100 -4.72 13.57 1.61
N PRO A 101 -4.24 14.81 1.42
CA PRO A 101 -4.95 15.80 0.64
C PRO A 101 -5.19 15.29 -0.79
N GLN A 102 -6.43 15.44 -1.26
CA GLN A 102 -6.81 15.07 -2.63
C GLN A 102 -6.80 16.29 -3.54
N GLU A 103 -7.48 17.35 -3.11
CA GLU A 103 -7.64 18.59 -3.84
C GLU A 103 -8.06 19.70 -2.90
N TYR A 104 -7.75 20.92 -3.31
CA TYR A 104 -8.15 22.14 -2.66
C TYR A 104 -9.16 22.90 -3.53
N ALA A 105 -9.98 23.71 -2.88
CA ALA A 105 -10.83 24.69 -3.54
C ALA A 105 -10.70 26.03 -2.84
N ILE A 106 -10.67 27.11 -3.61
CA ILE A 106 -10.67 28.49 -3.11
C ILE A 106 -11.85 29.21 -3.75
N ASP A 107 -12.78 29.66 -2.92
CA ASP A 107 -14.04 30.29 -3.33
C ASP A 107 -14.78 29.47 -4.40
N TYR A 108 -14.71 29.85 -5.68
CA TYR A 108 -15.37 29.15 -6.80
C TYR A 108 -14.42 28.28 -7.64
N GLN A 109 -13.12 28.32 -7.36
CA GLN A 109 -12.12 27.55 -8.10
C GLN A 109 -11.87 26.21 -7.41
N GLU A 110 -12.22 25.12 -8.09
CA GLU A 110 -12.02 23.75 -7.61
C GLU A 110 -10.84 23.05 -8.30
N GLY A 111 -10.41 21.91 -7.74
CA GLY A 111 -9.38 21.05 -8.35
C GLY A 111 -7.96 21.60 -8.23
N ILE A 112 -7.72 22.48 -7.27
CA ILE A 112 -6.41 23.08 -7.01
C ILE A 112 -5.50 22.03 -6.36
N LYS A 113 -4.32 21.78 -6.93
CA LYS A 113 -3.33 20.84 -6.35
C LYS A 113 -2.46 21.49 -5.27
N ASN A 114 -1.98 22.71 -5.54
CA ASN A 114 -1.20 23.49 -4.58
C ASN A 114 -1.85 24.88 -4.43
N PRO A 115 -2.44 25.20 -3.26
CA PRO A 115 -3.15 26.45 -3.06
C PRO A 115 -2.24 27.60 -2.59
N VAL A 116 -0.99 27.34 -2.19
CA VAL A 116 -0.09 28.36 -1.62
C VAL A 116 0.17 29.48 -2.64
N GLY A 117 0.00 30.73 -2.19
CA GLY A 117 0.14 31.94 -3.01
C GLY A 117 -1.08 32.31 -3.84
N LEU A 118 -2.18 31.55 -3.76
CA LEU A 118 -3.45 31.95 -4.36
C LEU A 118 -4.24 32.86 -3.41
N SER A 119 -4.99 33.81 -3.96
CA SER A 119 -5.87 34.70 -3.18
C SER A 119 -7.30 34.19 -3.12
N GLY A 120 -7.97 34.45 -2.02
CA GLY A 120 -9.39 34.18 -1.85
C GLY A 120 -9.86 34.45 -0.43
N VAL A 121 -11.13 34.17 -0.16
CA VAL A 121 -11.72 34.38 1.17
C VAL A 121 -11.77 33.08 1.97
N ARG A 122 -12.07 31.95 1.31
CA ARG A 122 -12.21 30.65 1.98
C ARG A 122 -11.50 29.56 1.19
N MET A 123 -10.74 28.75 1.92
CA MET A 123 -10.13 27.54 1.38
C MET A 123 -10.83 26.30 1.94
N GLN A 124 -11.05 25.34 1.05
CA GLN A 124 -11.51 23.99 1.38
C GLN A 124 -10.43 22.99 0.99
N ALA A 125 -10.31 21.92 1.78
CA ALA A 125 -9.47 20.76 1.45
C ALA A 125 -10.30 19.49 1.54
N LYS A 126 -10.31 18.71 0.47
CA LYS A 126 -10.79 17.33 0.49
C LYS A 126 -9.62 16.42 0.85
N VAL A 127 -9.80 15.56 1.86
CA VAL A 127 -8.77 14.65 2.33
C VAL A 127 -9.27 13.21 2.32
N HIS A 128 -8.38 12.28 1.96
CA HIS A 128 -8.58 10.85 2.16
C HIS A 128 -7.97 10.45 3.50
N LEU A 129 -8.82 10.01 4.42
CA LEU A 129 -8.41 9.47 5.71
C LEU A 129 -8.28 7.96 5.63
N ILE A 130 -7.19 7.42 6.15
CA ILE A 130 -7.01 5.98 6.36
C ILE A 130 -6.83 5.75 7.84
N THR A 131 -7.63 4.85 8.41
CA THR A 131 -7.65 4.54 9.83
C THR A 131 -7.47 3.04 10.07
N CYS A 132 -7.06 2.69 11.29
CA CYS A 132 -6.83 1.32 11.71
C CYS A 132 -7.28 1.13 13.15
N HIS A 133 -7.87 -0.03 13.46
CA HIS A 133 -8.20 -0.39 14.83
C HIS A 133 -6.95 -0.42 15.73
N ASN A 134 -7.01 0.26 16.88
CA ASN A 134 -5.87 0.47 17.77
C ASN A 134 -5.22 -0.83 18.24
N ASP A 135 -6.01 -1.84 18.62
CA ASP A 135 -5.46 -3.10 19.14
C ASP A 135 -4.68 -3.89 18.09
N MET A 136 -5.08 -3.79 16.83
CA MET A 136 -4.36 -4.47 15.76
C MET A 136 -3.01 -3.81 15.49
N ALA A 137 -3.00 -2.48 15.41
CA ALA A 137 -1.77 -1.72 15.30
C ALA A 137 -0.81 -2.02 16.46
N LYS A 138 -1.31 -2.06 17.71
CA LYS A 138 -0.51 -2.36 18.90
C LYS A 138 0.16 -3.73 18.83
N ASN A 139 -0.54 -4.77 18.39
CA ASN A 139 0.02 -6.12 18.35
C ASN A 139 1.16 -6.24 17.33
N ILE A 140 1.02 -5.60 16.17
CA ILE A 140 2.05 -5.63 15.13
C ILE A 140 3.26 -4.76 15.52
N VAL A 141 3.04 -3.58 16.08
CA VAL A 141 4.11 -2.74 16.65
C VAL A 141 4.89 -3.50 17.73
N LYS A 142 4.17 -4.12 18.66
CA LYS A 142 4.78 -4.90 19.75
C LYS A 142 5.65 -6.06 19.25
N ALA A 143 5.28 -6.69 18.13
CA ALA A 143 6.08 -7.76 17.54
C ALA A 143 7.44 -7.24 17.05
N VAL A 144 7.46 -6.06 16.44
CA VAL A 144 8.68 -5.40 15.95
C VAL A 144 9.52 -4.85 17.11
N GLU A 145 8.90 -4.19 18.09
CA GLU A 145 9.60 -3.63 19.26
C GLU A 145 10.27 -4.71 20.12
N ARG A 146 9.72 -5.91 20.17
CA ARG A 146 10.34 -7.07 20.82
C ARG A 146 11.60 -7.57 20.12
N CYS A 147 11.83 -7.19 18.87
CA CYS A 147 13.07 -7.43 18.13
C CYS A 147 14.10 -6.30 18.33
N GLY A 148 13.86 -5.36 19.24
CA GLY A 148 14.77 -4.27 19.55
C GLY A 148 14.70 -3.07 18.60
N LEU A 149 13.71 -3.03 17.70
CA LEU A 149 13.55 -1.95 16.72
C LEU A 149 12.47 -0.94 17.13
N LYS A 150 12.68 0.33 16.83
CA LYS A 150 11.66 1.37 16.94
C LYS A 150 10.77 1.39 15.70
N VAL A 151 9.45 1.45 15.87
CA VAL A 151 8.54 1.72 14.75
C VAL A 151 8.38 3.22 14.59
N ASP A 152 8.90 3.78 13.49
CA ASP A 152 8.81 5.22 13.23
C ASP A 152 7.41 5.61 12.76
N GLN A 153 6.82 4.82 11.86
CA GLN A 153 5.47 5.07 11.37
C GLN A 153 4.78 3.81 10.87
N LEU A 154 3.45 3.80 10.97
CA LEU A 154 2.57 2.77 10.44
C LEU A 154 1.97 3.23 9.12
N ILE A 155 2.14 2.42 8.08
CA ILE A 155 1.70 2.75 6.72
C ILE A 155 0.68 1.71 6.23
N PHE A 156 -0.31 2.13 5.47
CA PHE A 156 -1.23 1.18 4.85
C PHE A 156 -0.51 0.47 3.70
N ALA A 157 -0.54 -0.87 3.67
CA ALA A 157 0.19 -1.67 2.69
C ALA A 157 -0.14 -1.30 1.24
N GLY A 158 -1.43 -1.14 0.88
CA GLY A 158 -1.83 -0.76 -0.48
C GLY A 158 -1.33 0.63 -0.90
N LEU A 159 -1.21 1.57 0.03
CA LEU A 159 -0.59 2.88 -0.21
C LEU A 159 0.91 2.77 -0.42
N ALA A 160 1.60 1.97 0.39
CA ALA A 160 3.02 1.73 0.20
C ALA A 160 3.27 1.06 -1.16
N ALA A 161 2.56 -0.01 -1.50
CA ALA A 161 2.69 -0.69 -2.78
C ALA A 161 2.49 0.25 -3.98
N SER A 162 1.50 1.16 -3.92
CA SER A 162 1.27 2.12 -5.01
C SER A 162 2.42 3.13 -5.21
N TYR A 163 3.26 3.35 -4.19
CA TYR A 163 4.44 4.22 -4.29
C TYR A 163 5.60 3.57 -5.04
N SER A 164 5.67 2.23 -5.09
CA SER A 164 6.74 1.53 -5.79
C SER A 164 6.36 1.10 -7.20
N VAL A 165 5.08 0.81 -7.50
CA VAL A 165 4.69 0.21 -8.79
C VAL A 165 4.08 1.17 -9.80
N LEU A 166 3.69 2.38 -9.38
CA LEU A 166 3.04 3.37 -10.24
C LEU A 166 4.02 4.44 -10.72
N THR A 167 3.75 4.91 -11.94
CA THR A 167 4.27 6.18 -12.47
C THR A 167 3.31 7.34 -12.17
N GLU A 168 3.79 8.58 -12.24
CA GLU A 168 2.94 9.75 -12.04
C GLU A 168 1.87 9.89 -13.14
N ASP A 169 2.21 9.55 -14.38
CA ASP A 169 1.27 9.58 -15.51
C ASP A 169 0.10 8.61 -15.30
N GLU A 170 0.35 7.41 -14.76
CA GLU A 170 -0.71 6.45 -14.43
C GLU A 170 -1.64 7.01 -13.34
N ARG A 171 -1.09 7.68 -12.33
CA ARG A 171 -1.89 8.32 -11.26
C ARG A 171 -2.76 9.45 -11.81
N GLU A 172 -2.24 10.24 -12.74
CA GLU A 172 -2.96 11.34 -13.37
C GLU A 172 -4.11 10.84 -14.26
N LEU A 173 -3.83 9.88 -15.15
CA LEU A 173 -4.79 9.29 -16.09
C LEU A 173 -5.86 8.44 -15.39
N GLY A 174 -5.52 7.88 -14.24
CA GLY A 174 -6.41 7.08 -13.41
C GLY A 174 -6.05 5.60 -13.47
N VAL A 175 -5.75 5.02 -12.31
CA VAL A 175 -5.24 3.64 -12.17
C VAL A 175 -5.73 3.02 -10.87
N CYS A 176 -5.99 1.72 -10.89
CA CYS A 176 -6.23 0.91 -9.69
C CYS A 176 -5.05 -0.02 -9.45
N VAL A 177 -4.45 0.06 -8.26
CA VAL A 177 -3.44 -0.91 -7.80
C VAL A 177 -4.12 -1.95 -6.93
N VAL A 178 -3.80 -3.21 -7.17
CA VAL A 178 -4.25 -4.33 -6.36
C VAL A 178 -3.02 -5.15 -5.92
N ASP A 179 -2.65 -5.06 -4.65
CA ASP A 179 -1.63 -5.93 -4.04
C ASP A 179 -2.30 -7.22 -3.56
N ILE A 180 -2.06 -8.32 -4.26
CA ILE A 180 -2.61 -9.65 -3.94
C ILE A 180 -1.57 -10.40 -3.10
N GLY A 181 -1.76 -10.35 -1.78
CA GLY A 181 -0.96 -11.07 -0.80
C GLY A 181 -1.43 -12.50 -0.57
N GLY A 182 -0.92 -13.11 0.51
CA GLY A 182 -1.39 -14.42 0.96
C GLY A 182 -2.77 -14.35 1.63
N GLY A 183 -2.96 -13.41 2.57
CA GLY A 183 -4.19 -13.31 3.36
C GLY A 183 -5.15 -12.18 2.96
N THR A 184 -4.66 -11.17 2.22
CA THR A 184 -5.37 -9.93 1.91
C THR A 184 -5.12 -9.48 0.48
N MET A 185 -6.10 -8.81 -0.11
CA MET A 185 -5.93 -7.97 -1.30
C MET A 185 -6.10 -6.51 -0.88
N ASP A 186 -5.06 -5.71 -1.10
CA ASP A 186 -5.07 -4.28 -0.78
C ASP A 186 -5.26 -3.48 -2.06
N ILE A 187 -6.23 -2.57 -2.06
CA ILE A 187 -6.66 -1.78 -3.21
C ILE A 187 -6.33 -0.31 -2.95
N ALA A 188 -5.76 0.36 -3.95
CA ALA A 188 -5.59 1.83 -3.97
C ALA A 188 -5.96 2.37 -5.36
N VAL A 189 -6.86 3.35 -5.41
CA VAL A 189 -7.36 3.93 -6.67
C VAL A 189 -6.98 5.40 -6.76
N TYR A 190 -6.30 5.77 -7.83
CA TYR A 190 -5.92 7.14 -8.14
C TYR A 190 -6.71 7.66 -9.34
N THR A 191 -7.15 8.92 -9.29
CA THR A 191 -7.64 9.66 -10.47
C THR A 191 -7.26 11.14 -10.37
N GLY A 192 -6.75 11.72 -11.46
CA GLY A 192 -6.27 13.11 -11.47
C GLY A 192 -5.13 13.37 -10.49
N GLY A 193 -4.28 12.37 -10.26
CA GLY A 193 -3.13 12.43 -9.35
C GLY A 193 -3.48 12.20 -7.88
N ALA A 194 -4.76 12.22 -7.50
CA ALA A 194 -5.20 12.08 -6.12
C ALA A 194 -5.63 10.65 -5.79
N LEU A 195 -5.26 10.17 -4.59
CA LEU A 195 -5.76 8.91 -4.02
C LEU A 195 -7.23 9.06 -3.66
N ARG A 196 -8.14 8.46 -4.43
CA ARG A 196 -9.59 8.59 -4.26
C ARG A 196 -10.19 7.55 -3.32
N HIS A 197 -9.58 6.37 -3.27
CA HIS A 197 -10.12 5.24 -2.55
C HIS A 197 -9.04 4.24 -2.13
N THR A 198 -9.25 3.62 -0.98
CA THR A 198 -8.46 2.48 -0.50
C THR A 198 -9.39 1.42 0.09
N LYS A 199 -9.05 0.14 -0.07
CA LYS A 199 -9.84 -0.96 0.50
C LYS A 199 -8.96 -2.16 0.80
N VAL A 200 -9.37 -2.95 1.78
CA VAL A 200 -8.79 -4.27 2.04
C VAL A 200 -9.87 -5.33 1.93
N ILE A 201 -9.59 -6.36 1.14
CA ILE A 201 -10.41 -7.57 1.05
C ILE A 201 -9.63 -8.70 1.75
N PRO A 202 -10.07 -9.24 2.90
CA PRO A 202 -9.35 -10.27 3.67
C PRO A 202 -9.52 -11.68 3.07
N TYR A 203 -9.21 -11.80 1.78
CA TYR A 203 -9.41 -12.97 0.95
C TYR A 203 -8.45 -12.93 -0.24
N ALA A 204 -7.46 -13.84 -0.33
CA ALA A 204 -6.35 -13.74 -1.30
C ALA A 204 -5.63 -15.08 -1.56
N GLY A 205 -4.33 -15.09 -1.84
CA GLY A 205 -3.60 -16.26 -2.34
C GLY A 205 -3.68 -17.55 -1.50
N ASN A 206 -3.89 -17.47 -0.18
CA ASN A 206 -4.02 -18.64 0.71
C ASN A 206 -5.28 -19.48 0.41
N VAL A 207 -6.32 -18.87 -0.15
CA VAL A 207 -7.54 -19.60 -0.51
C VAL A 207 -7.35 -20.43 -1.77
N VAL A 208 -6.51 -19.96 -2.70
CA VAL A 208 -6.05 -20.76 -3.84
C VAL A 208 -5.28 -21.98 -3.35
N THR A 209 -4.35 -21.79 -2.40
CA THR A 209 -3.58 -22.88 -1.78
C THR A 209 -4.49 -23.90 -1.11
N SER A 210 -5.54 -23.44 -0.42
CA SER A 210 -6.51 -24.29 0.26
C SER A 210 -7.33 -25.12 -0.73
N ASP A 211 -7.75 -24.52 -1.85
CA ASP A 211 -8.48 -25.23 -2.91
C ASP A 211 -7.62 -26.32 -3.55
N ILE A 212 -6.34 -26.05 -3.84
CA ILE A 212 -5.39 -27.03 -4.36
C ILE A 212 -5.22 -28.18 -3.36
N ALA A 213 -5.01 -27.86 -2.07
CA ALA A 213 -4.85 -28.86 -1.02
C ALA A 213 -6.08 -29.79 -0.92
N TYR A 214 -7.28 -29.20 -0.97
CA TYR A 214 -8.54 -29.94 -0.91
C TYR A 214 -8.78 -30.79 -2.16
N ALA A 215 -8.66 -30.19 -3.35
CA ALA A 215 -8.93 -30.85 -4.63
C ALA A 215 -8.01 -32.06 -4.87
N PHE A 216 -6.73 -31.94 -4.48
CA PHE A 216 -5.75 -33.00 -4.73
C PHE A 216 -5.41 -33.84 -3.50
N GLY A 217 -5.98 -33.56 -2.33
CA GLY A 217 -5.68 -34.29 -1.10
C GLY A 217 -4.18 -34.30 -0.79
N THR A 218 -3.55 -33.12 -0.86
CA THR A 218 -2.12 -32.87 -0.61
C THR A 218 -1.95 -31.95 0.61
N PRO A 219 -0.86 -32.06 1.39
CA PRO A 219 -0.60 -31.15 2.50
C PRO A 219 -0.55 -29.67 2.06
N PRO A 220 -0.98 -28.70 2.89
CA PRO A 220 -1.00 -27.27 2.52
C PRO A 220 0.36 -26.70 2.10
N SER A 221 1.46 -27.15 2.71
CA SER A 221 2.81 -26.73 2.33
C SER A 221 3.18 -27.18 0.92
N ASP A 222 2.77 -28.40 0.54
CA ASP A 222 3.01 -28.95 -0.79
C ASP A 222 2.08 -28.29 -1.82
N ALA A 223 0.83 -28.01 -1.44
CA ALA A 223 -0.10 -27.23 -2.26
C ALA A 223 0.47 -25.85 -2.61
N GLU A 224 1.08 -25.16 -1.64
CA GLU A 224 1.73 -23.86 -1.89
C GLU A 224 2.90 -24.00 -2.85
N ALA A 225 3.75 -25.01 -2.65
CA ALA A 225 4.90 -25.26 -3.51
C ALA A 225 4.45 -25.57 -4.96
N ILE A 226 3.39 -26.36 -5.12
CA ILE A 226 2.78 -26.66 -6.43
C ILE A 226 2.20 -25.40 -7.07
N LYS A 227 1.46 -24.59 -6.30
CA LYS A 227 0.89 -23.32 -6.77
C LYS A 227 1.97 -22.38 -7.31
N VAL A 228 3.05 -22.20 -6.54
CA VAL A 228 4.15 -21.30 -6.91
C VAL A 228 4.92 -21.80 -8.14
N ARG A 229 5.18 -23.12 -8.24
CA ARG A 229 6.01 -23.67 -9.33
C ARG A 229 5.25 -23.95 -10.62
N HIS A 230 3.97 -24.33 -10.53
CA HIS A 230 3.22 -24.88 -11.66
C HIS A 230 1.85 -24.23 -11.85
N GLY A 231 1.43 -23.35 -10.94
CA GLY A 231 0.13 -22.70 -11.02
C GLY A 231 -0.02 -21.82 -12.26
N CYS A 232 -1.23 -21.81 -12.81
CA CYS A 232 -1.59 -20.95 -13.92
C CYS A 232 -3.04 -20.48 -13.73
N ALA A 233 -3.26 -19.17 -13.81
CA ALA A 233 -4.57 -18.53 -13.70
C ALA A 233 -5.32 -18.46 -15.05
N LEU A 234 -4.76 -19.06 -16.11
CA LEU A 234 -5.39 -19.19 -17.41
C LEU A 234 -5.12 -20.57 -18.01
N GLY A 235 -6.05 -21.49 -17.88
CA GLY A 235 -5.88 -22.88 -18.32
C GLY A 235 -5.70 -23.03 -19.83
N SER A 236 -6.08 -22.04 -20.65
CA SER A 236 -5.94 -22.12 -22.11
C SER A 236 -4.51 -21.99 -22.62
N ILE A 237 -3.57 -21.51 -21.80
CA ILE A 237 -2.14 -21.36 -22.17
C ILE A 237 -1.27 -22.52 -21.67
N VAL A 238 -1.84 -23.46 -20.91
CA VAL A 238 -1.12 -24.62 -20.37
C VAL A 238 -0.93 -25.67 -21.47
N GLY A 239 0.29 -26.20 -21.60
CA GLY A 239 0.60 -27.26 -22.56
C GLY A 239 -0.15 -28.56 -22.22
N LYS A 240 -0.65 -29.25 -23.25
CA LYS A 240 -1.46 -30.48 -23.10
C LYS A 240 -0.67 -31.66 -22.52
N ASP A 241 0.65 -31.67 -22.68
CA ASP A 241 1.53 -32.77 -22.27
C ASP A 241 2.29 -32.46 -20.97
N GLU A 242 1.99 -31.35 -20.31
CA GLU A 242 2.64 -30.97 -19.05
C GLU A 242 2.04 -31.73 -17.86
N SER A 243 2.90 -32.39 -17.09
CA SER A 243 2.51 -33.10 -15.87
C SER A 243 3.18 -32.52 -14.62
N VAL A 244 2.49 -32.60 -13.49
CA VAL A 244 2.95 -32.17 -12.18
C VAL A 244 2.88 -33.35 -11.21
N GLU A 245 3.94 -33.56 -10.44
CA GLU A 245 3.96 -34.53 -9.35
C GLU A 245 3.34 -33.91 -8.09
N VAL A 246 2.32 -34.58 -7.54
CA VAL A 246 1.55 -34.10 -6.40
C VAL A 246 1.71 -35.07 -5.22
N PRO A 247 2.33 -34.65 -4.11
CA PRO A 247 2.38 -35.44 -2.88
C PRO A 247 0.99 -35.79 -2.36
N SER A 248 0.85 -36.98 -1.75
CA SER A 248 -0.41 -37.42 -1.18
C SER A 248 -0.39 -37.37 0.34
N VAL A 249 -1.53 -37.10 0.97
CA VAL A 249 -1.66 -37.25 2.44
C VAL A 249 -1.65 -38.72 2.88
N GLY A 250 -1.21 -38.95 4.12
CA GLY A 250 -1.31 -40.25 4.80
C GLY A 250 -0.26 -41.28 4.39
N GLY A 251 0.92 -40.84 3.92
CA GLY A 251 2.01 -41.74 3.54
C GLY A 251 1.79 -42.50 2.22
N ARG A 252 0.76 -42.12 1.45
CA ARG A 252 0.52 -42.64 0.10
C ARG A 252 1.56 -42.10 -0.87
N PRO A 253 1.92 -42.85 -1.93
CA PRO A 253 2.87 -42.38 -2.92
C PRO A 253 2.37 -41.10 -3.62
N PRO A 254 3.29 -40.25 -4.12
CA PRO A 254 2.94 -39.13 -4.99
C PRO A 254 2.19 -39.60 -6.24
N ARG A 255 1.39 -38.69 -6.81
CA ARG A 255 0.60 -38.94 -8.03
C ARG A 255 1.02 -37.96 -9.10
N SER A 256 1.16 -38.43 -10.34
CA SER A 256 1.35 -37.55 -11.50
C SER A 256 -0.02 -37.13 -12.03
N LEU A 257 -0.23 -35.83 -12.16
CA LEU A 257 -1.45 -35.23 -12.70
C LEU A 257 -1.10 -34.31 -13.86
N GLN A 258 -2.04 -34.06 -14.77
CA GLN A 258 -1.86 -33.04 -15.80
C GLN A 258 -1.85 -31.65 -15.16
N ARG A 259 -0.95 -30.78 -15.62
CA ARG A 259 -0.90 -29.37 -15.20
C ARG A 259 -2.21 -28.65 -15.52
N GLN A 260 -2.93 -29.09 -16.56
CA GLN A 260 -4.26 -28.61 -16.90
C GLN A 260 -5.25 -28.75 -15.72
N THR A 261 -5.25 -29.90 -15.05
CA THR A 261 -6.15 -30.15 -13.90
C THR A 261 -5.83 -29.20 -12.74
N LEU A 262 -4.57 -28.81 -12.56
CA LEU A 262 -4.19 -27.78 -11.59
C LEU A 262 -4.77 -26.41 -11.98
N ALA A 263 -4.69 -26.04 -13.26
CA ALA A 263 -5.26 -24.78 -13.75
C ALA A 263 -6.79 -24.73 -13.63
N GLU A 264 -7.49 -25.85 -13.80
CA GLU A 264 -8.94 -25.98 -13.60
C GLU A 264 -9.40 -25.66 -12.16
N VAL A 265 -8.50 -25.78 -11.18
CA VAL A 265 -8.75 -25.38 -9.78
C VAL A 265 -8.38 -23.91 -9.55
N ILE A 266 -7.28 -23.45 -10.15
CA ILE A 266 -6.70 -22.13 -9.90
C ILE A 266 -7.46 -21.01 -10.63
N GLU A 267 -7.77 -21.17 -11.92
CA GLU A 267 -8.41 -20.13 -12.75
C GLU A 267 -9.75 -19.66 -12.17
N PRO A 268 -10.68 -20.54 -11.74
CA PRO A 268 -11.93 -20.11 -11.13
C PRO A 268 -11.71 -19.31 -9.84
N ARG A 269 -10.74 -19.70 -9.00
CA ARG A 269 -10.48 -18.97 -7.76
C ARG A 269 -9.90 -17.59 -8.03
N TYR A 270 -8.95 -17.46 -8.95
CA TYR A 270 -8.45 -16.14 -9.33
C TYR A 270 -9.53 -15.28 -9.97
N THR A 271 -10.40 -15.87 -10.81
CA THR A 271 -11.55 -15.17 -11.39
C THR A 271 -12.47 -14.63 -10.29
N GLU A 272 -12.75 -15.40 -9.24
CA GLU A 272 -13.53 -14.95 -8.09
C GLU A 272 -12.83 -13.80 -7.34
N LEU A 273 -11.53 -13.93 -7.03
CA LEU A 273 -10.75 -12.87 -6.38
C LEU A 273 -10.82 -11.56 -7.18
N LEU A 274 -10.64 -11.64 -8.50
CA LEU A 274 -10.66 -10.48 -9.39
C LEU A 274 -12.06 -9.87 -9.49
N ASN A 275 -13.13 -10.69 -9.47
CA ASN A 275 -14.50 -10.17 -9.46
C ASN A 275 -14.82 -9.38 -8.19
N LEU A 276 -14.33 -9.81 -7.01
CA LEU A 276 -14.49 -9.03 -5.77
C LEU A 276 -13.85 -7.63 -5.87
N VAL A 277 -12.68 -7.54 -6.51
CA VAL A 277 -12.02 -6.25 -6.79
C VAL A 277 -12.85 -5.46 -7.80
N ASN A 278 -13.36 -6.10 -8.85
CA ASN A 278 -14.15 -5.44 -9.90
C ASN A 278 -15.44 -4.83 -9.34
N GLU A 279 -16.12 -5.55 -8.46
CA GLU A 279 -17.32 -5.05 -7.75
C GLU A 279 -17.00 -3.77 -6.96
N GLU A 280 -15.88 -3.74 -6.23
CA GLU A 280 -15.45 -2.54 -5.49
C GLU A 280 -15.15 -1.37 -6.45
N ILE A 281 -14.44 -1.64 -7.55
CA ILE A 281 -14.13 -0.61 -8.57
C ILE A 281 -15.42 -0.02 -9.16
N LEU A 282 -16.38 -0.87 -9.53
CA LEU A 282 -17.66 -0.42 -10.11
C LEU A 282 -18.47 0.41 -9.11
N GLN A 283 -18.54 0.00 -7.84
CA GLN A 283 -19.21 0.76 -6.79
C GLN A 283 -18.56 2.13 -6.58
N LEU A 284 -17.22 2.18 -6.54
CA LEU A 284 -16.47 3.42 -6.43
C LEU A 284 -16.72 4.35 -7.63
N GLN A 285 -16.68 3.82 -8.85
CA GLN A 285 -16.89 4.61 -10.06
C GLN A 285 -18.28 5.24 -10.08
N GLU A 286 -19.31 4.50 -9.67
CA GLU A 286 -20.66 5.02 -9.55
C GLU A 286 -20.75 6.14 -8.49
N GLN A 287 -20.12 5.95 -7.31
CA GLN A 287 -20.06 6.97 -6.27
C GLN A 287 -19.38 8.25 -6.76
N LEU A 288 -18.20 8.14 -7.40
CA LEU A 288 -17.45 9.28 -7.90
C LEU A 288 -18.19 10.00 -9.05
N ARG A 289 -18.86 9.24 -9.92
CA ARG A 289 -19.71 9.78 -11.00
C ARG A 289 -20.83 10.65 -10.45
N GLN A 290 -21.52 10.20 -9.40
CA GLN A 290 -22.57 10.98 -8.74
C GLN A 290 -22.05 12.28 -8.10
N GLN A 291 -20.77 12.28 -7.69
CA GLN A 291 -20.10 13.44 -7.12
C GLN A 291 -19.47 14.37 -8.18
N GLY A 292 -19.58 14.05 -9.48
CA GLY A 292 -18.93 14.81 -10.55
C GLY A 292 -17.40 14.70 -10.57
N VAL A 293 -16.84 13.69 -9.89
CA VAL A 293 -15.39 13.48 -9.78
C VAL A 293 -14.91 12.57 -10.93
N LYS A 294 -13.68 12.80 -11.41
CA LYS A 294 -13.01 11.91 -12.37
C LYS A 294 -12.97 10.49 -11.82
N HIS A 295 -13.51 9.53 -12.55
CA HIS A 295 -13.70 8.14 -12.10
C HIS A 295 -13.19 7.09 -13.10
N HIS A 296 -12.82 7.50 -14.32
CA HIS A 296 -12.26 6.58 -15.31
C HIS A 296 -10.84 6.16 -14.92
N LEU A 297 -10.53 4.88 -15.12
CA LEU A 297 -9.22 4.30 -14.91
C LEU A 297 -8.52 4.13 -16.26
N ALA A 298 -8.16 5.24 -16.91
CA ALA A 298 -7.65 5.21 -18.28
C ALA A 298 -6.28 4.52 -18.41
N ALA A 299 -5.47 4.51 -17.34
CA ALA A 299 -4.22 3.75 -17.27
C ALA A 299 -4.44 2.26 -16.88
N GLY A 300 -5.68 1.86 -16.58
CA GLY A 300 -6.05 0.47 -16.32
C GLY A 300 -5.76 0.03 -14.89
N ILE A 301 -5.34 -1.22 -14.74
CA ILE A 301 -5.13 -1.89 -13.44
C ILE A 301 -3.71 -2.44 -13.35
N VAL A 302 -3.08 -2.23 -12.20
CA VAL A 302 -1.75 -2.74 -11.87
C VAL A 302 -1.88 -3.76 -10.74
N LEU A 303 -1.59 -5.03 -11.05
CA LEU A 303 -1.59 -6.11 -10.07
C LEU A 303 -0.18 -6.29 -9.52
N THR A 304 -0.02 -6.41 -8.22
CA THR A 304 1.27 -6.64 -7.56
C THR A 304 1.11 -7.63 -6.39
N GLY A 305 2.20 -7.95 -5.70
CA GLY A 305 2.18 -8.85 -4.56
C GLY A 305 2.57 -10.27 -4.92
N GLY A 306 2.75 -11.11 -3.90
CA GLY A 306 3.24 -12.48 -4.08
C GLY A 306 2.33 -13.35 -4.93
N ALA A 307 1.01 -13.23 -4.76
CA ALA A 307 0.04 -14.00 -5.53
C ALA A 307 -0.21 -13.41 -6.92
N ALA A 308 0.31 -12.22 -7.24
CA ALA A 308 0.22 -11.65 -8.59
C ALA A 308 1.22 -12.25 -9.58
N GLN A 309 2.19 -13.03 -9.10
CA GLN A 309 3.22 -13.67 -9.93
C GLN A 309 2.75 -14.94 -10.65
N ILE A 310 1.52 -15.39 -10.39
CA ILE A 310 1.03 -16.61 -11.03
C ILE A 310 0.93 -16.42 -12.54
N GLU A 311 1.32 -17.46 -13.29
CA GLU A 311 1.29 -17.41 -14.75
C GLU A 311 -0.12 -17.14 -15.28
N GLY A 312 -0.24 -16.34 -16.34
CA GLY A 312 -1.52 -16.05 -16.98
C GLY A 312 -2.43 -15.06 -16.25
N LEU A 313 -2.02 -14.55 -15.07
CA LEU A 313 -2.89 -13.66 -14.27
C LEU A 313 -3.31 -12.39 -15.02
N ALA A 314 -2.38 -11.71 -15.70
CA ALA A 314 -2.70 -10.47 -16.40
C ALA A 314 -3.81 -10.70 -17.46
N ALA A 315 -3.72 -11.78 -18.22
CA ALA A 315 -4.72 -12.14 -19.22
C ALA A 315 -6.06 -12.56 -18.59
N CYS A 316 -6.03 -13.29 -17.48
CA CYS A 316 -7.22 -13.62 -16.70
C CYS A 316 -7.92 -12.33 -16.19
N ALA A 317 -7.15 -11.40 -15.63
CA ALA A 317 -7.62 -10.12 -15.14
C ALA A 317 -8.19 -9.22 -16.25
N GLN A 318 -7.56 -9.17 -17.43
CA GLN A 318 -8.11 -8.44 -18.58
C GLN A 318 -9.50 -8.96 -18.99
N ARG A 319 -9.74 -10.28 -18.89
CA ARG A 319 -11.06 -10.87 -19.16
C ARG A 319 -12.12 -10.45 -18.13
N VAL A 320 -11.73 -10.29 -16.87
CA VAL A 320 -12.63 -9.91 -15.77
C VAL A 320 -12.92 -8.41 -15.75
N PHE A 321 -11.88 -7.58 -15.85
CA PHE A 321 -12.02 -6.13 -15.70
C PHE A 321 -12.36 -5.40 -17.00
N HIS A 322 -12.22 -6.05 -18.16
CA HIS A 322 -12.44 -5.45 -19.47
C HIS A 322 -11.61 -4.16 -19.72
N THR A 323 -10.40 -4.10 -19.14
CA THR A 323 -9.45 -2.99 -19.30
C THR A 323 -8.02 -3.52 -19.38
N GLN A 324 -7.06 -2.64 -19.68
CA GLN A 324 -5.64 -3.01 -19.67
C GLN A 324 -5.19 -3.37 -18.26
N VAL A 325 -4.48 -4.49 -18.15
CA VAL A 325 -3.89 -4.95 -16.89
C VAL A 325 -2.41 -5.21 -17.11
N ARG A 326 -1.58 -4.87 -16.13
CA ARG A 326 -0.17 -5.27 -16.07
C ARG A 326 0.20 -5.79 -14.69
N ILE A 327 1.22 -6.64 -14.62
CA ILE A 327 1.88 -6.97 -13.36
C ILE A 327 2.87 -5.86 -13.03
N GLY A 328 2.76 -5.29 -11.83
CA GLY A 328 3.63 -4.25 -11.31
C GLY A 328 4.79 -4.83 -10.53
N ALA A 329 5.97 -4.30 -10.81
CA ALA A 329 7.19 -4.54 -10.06
C ALA A 329 7.73 -3.21 -9.53
N PRO A 330 8.53 -3.21 -8.45
CA PRO A 330 9.10 -1.99 -7.89
C PRO A 330 9.94 -1.18 -8.90
N LEU A 331 9.72 0.13 -8.91
CA LEU A 331 10.41 1.11 -9.75
C LEU A 331 11.32 2.02 -8.91
N ASN A 332 12.21 2.74 -9.59
CA ASN A 332 13.08 3.77 -9.01
C ASN A 332 14.04 3.28 -7.91
N ILE A 333 14.48 2.03 -8.01
CA ILE A 333 15.46 1.40 -7.12
C ILE A 333 16.81 1.15 -7.81
N THR A 334 17.86 1.07 -7.01
CA THR A 334 19.25 0.76 -7.40
C THR A 334 19.88 -0.19 -6.37
N GLY A 335 21.07 -0.72 -6.64
CA GLY A 335 21.74 -1.67 -5.73
C GLY A 335 21.31 -3.11 -5.99
N LEU A 336 20.72 -3.76 -4.99
CA LEU A 336 20.26 -5.16 -5.06
C LEU A 336 18.94 -5.32 -5.85
N THR A 337 18.91 -4.85 -7.09
CA THR A 337 17.71 -4.86 -7.94
C THR A 337 17.21 -6.28 -8.24
N ASP A 338 18.11 -7.24 -8.49
CA ASP A 338 17.74 -8.63 -8.81
C ASP A 338 16.90 -9.31 -7.73
N TYR A 339 17.00 -8.84 -6.48
CA TYR A 339 16.19 -9.32 -5.37
C TYR A 339 14.96 -8.46 -5.16
N ALA A 340 15.13 -7.13 -5.15
CA ALA A 340 14.09 -6.21 -4.71
C ALA A 340 13.09 -5.80 -5.79
N GLN A 341 13.25 -6.28 -7.03
CA GLN A 341 12.43 -5.89 -8.18
C GLN A 341 11.35 -6.92 -8.54
N GLU A 342 10.99 -7.77 -7.59
CA GLU A 342 9.87 -8.70 -7.73
C GLU A 342 8.56 -8.13 -7.14
N PRO A 343 7.38 -8.48 -7.67
CA PRO A 343 6.09 -7.95 -7.20
C PRO A 343 5.80 -8.13 -5.71
N TYR A 344 6.37 -9.16 -5.07
CA TYR A 344 6.21 -9.39 -3.63
C TYR A 344 7.02 -8.43 -2.74
N TYR A 345 7.93 -7.65 -3.30
CA TYR A 345 8.65 -6.58 -2.60
C TYR A 345 8.00 -5.19 -2.76
N SER A 346 6.92 -5.06 -3.53
CA SER A 346 6.27 -3.77 -3.79
C SER A 346 5.89 -2.99 -2.55
N THR A 347 5.30 -3.64 -1.54
CA THR A 347 5.02 -2.97 -0.27
C THR A 347 6.32 -2.54 0.44
N ALA A 348 7.33 -3.41 0.53
CA ALA A 348 8.58 -3.10 1.24
C ALA A 348 9.37 -1.95 0.59
N VAL A 349 9.53 -1.97 -0.74
CA VAL A 349 10.15 -0.86 -1.49
C VAL A 349 9.31 0.40 -1.42
N GLY A 350 7.99 0.25 -1.43
CA GLY A 350 7.03 1.33 -1.24
C GLY A 350 7.21 2.09 0.07
N LEU A 351 7.46 1.36 1.16
CA LEU A 351 7.79 1.94 2.47
C LEU A 351 9.09 2.75 2.43
N LEU A 352 10.10 2.31 1.68
CA LEU A 352 11.35 3.06 1.54
C LEU A 352 11.15 4.36 0.76
N HIS A 353 10.35 4.34 -0.31
CA HIS A 353 9.98 5.57 -1.03
C HIS A 353 9.17 6.51 -0.13
N TYR A 354 8.20 5.99 0.63
CA TYR A 354 7.43 6.77 1.61
C TYR A 354 8.34 7.42 2.65
N GLY A 355 9.27 6.65 3.23
CA GLY A 355 10.20 7.12 4.26
C GLY A 355 11.13 8.21 3.71
N LYS A 356 11.64 8.03 2.49
CA LYS A 356 12.44 9.04 1.79
C LYS A 356 11.68 10.37 1.64
N GLU A 357 10.45 10.34 1.14
CA GLU A 357 9.64 11.55 0.97
C GLU A 357 9.33 12.22 2.31
N SER A 358 9.02 11.42 3.35
CA SER A 358 8.77 11.91 4.70
C SER A 358 10.00 12.60 5.32
N HIS A 359 11.20 12.03 5.13
CA HIS A 359 12.45 12.64 5.58
C HIS A 359 12.72 13.98 4.86
N LEU A 360 12.56 14.03 3.54
CA LEU A 360 12.77 15.26 2.77
C LEU A 360 11.81 16.38 3.19
N ASN A 361 10.54 16.04 3.43
CA ASN A 361 9.54 17.01 3.89
C ASN A 361 9.83 17.47 5.34
N GLY A 362 10.24 16.57 6.22
CA GLY A 362 10.63 16.90 7.60
C GLY A 362 11.89 17.77 7.69
N GLU A 363 12.90 17.51 6.86
CA GLU A 363 14.12 18.33 6.77
C GLU A 363 13.81 19.73 6.24
N ALA A 364 12.94 19.83 5.22
CA ALA A 364 12.49 21.12 4.70
C ALA A 364 11.69 21.94 5.73
N GLU A 365 10.88 21.30 6.59
CA GLU A 365 10.20 21.97 7.70
C GLU A 365 11.16 22.44 8.80
N VAL A 366 12.17 21.62 9.14
CA VAL A 366 13.20 21.99 10.13
C VAL A 366 14.04 23.16 9.63
N GLU A 367 14.47 23.13 8.37
CA GLU A 367 15.26 24.22 7.76
C GLU A 367 14.44 25.53 7.66
N LYS A 368 13.14 25.43 7.33
CA LYS A 368 12.19 26.57 7.39
C LYS A 368 12.01 27.11 8.80
N ARG A 369 11.93 26.26 9.84
CA ARG A 369 11.85 26.70 11.24
C ARG A 369 13.14 27.35 11.73
N VAL A 370 14.30 26.82 11.36
CA VAL A 370 15.60 27.41 11.72
C VAL A 370 15.75 28.78 11.07
N THR A 371 15.46 28.92 9.77
CA THR A 371 15.52 30.20 9.06
C THR A 371 14.49 31.22 9.57
N ALA A 372 13.26 30.79 9.87
CA ALA A 372 12.25 31.65 10.51
C ALA A 372 12.65 32.10 11.92
N SER A 373 13.29 31.23 12.71
CA SER A 373 13.79 31.58 14.04
C SER A 373 14.93 32.60 13.96
N VAL A 374 15.90 32.44 13.05
CA VAL A 374 17.00 33.39 12.86
C VAL A 374 16.49 34.73 12.34
N GLY A 375 15.51 34.73 11.43
CA GLY A 375 14.85 35.95 10.95
C GLY A 375 14.08 36.70 12.05
N SER A 376 13.45 35.98 12.98
CA SER A 376 12.76 36.56 14.14
C SER A 376 13.74 37.18 15.15
N TRP A 377 14.90 36.56 15.36
CA TRP A 377 15.96 37.08 16.23
C TRP A 377 16.60 38.36 15.65
N ILE A 378 16.86 38.42 14.34
CA ILE A 378 17.39 39.61 13.66
C ILE A 378 16.38 40.76 13.68
N LYS A 379 15.07 40.48 13.51
CA LYS A 379 14.01 41.49 13.64
C LYS A 379 13.91 42.03 15.07
N ARG A 380 14.07 41.18 16.09
CA ARG A 380 14.10 41.62 17.51
C ARG A 380 15.32 42.49 17.81
N LEU A 381 16.49 42.13 17.29
CA LEU A 381 17.73 42.91 17.47
C LEU A 381 17.64 44.29 16.82
N ASN A 382 17.09 44.38 15.59
CA ASN A 382 16.85 45.66 14.92
C ASN A 382 15.77 46.51 15.59
N SER A 383 14.76 45.89 16.22
CA SER A 383 13.74 46.62 16.99
C SER A 383 14.27 47.19 18.31
N TRP A 384 15.30 46.55 18.89
CA TRP A 384 15.99 47.02 20.09
C TRP A 384 16.97 48.16 19.76
N LEU A 385 17.76 48.03 18.67
CA LEU A 385 18.67 49.08 18.20
C LEU A 385 17.95 50.36 17.75
N ARG A 386 16.72 50.27 17.22
CA ARG A 386 15.89 51.44 16.89
C ARG A 386 15.19 52.08 18.10
N LYS A 387 15.25 51.47 19.29
CA LYS A 387 14.67 52.01 20.52
C LYS A 387 15.69 52.71 21.42
N GLU A 388 16.99 52.55 21.17
CA GLU A 388 18.05 53.16 21.98
C GLU A 388 18.89 54.23 21.24
N PHE A 389 18.53 54.60 20.00
CA PHE A 389 19.09 55.77 19.31
C PHE A 389 18.02 56.59 18.60
#